data_AF-A0A060BZK0-F1
#
_entry.id   AF-A0A060BZK0-F1
#
_cell.length_a   1.000
_cell.length_b   1.000
_cell.length_c   1.000
_cell.angle_alpha   90.00
_cell.angle_beta   90.00
_cell.angle_gamma   90.00
#
_symmetry.space_group_name_H-M   'P 1'
#
loop_
_entity.id
_entity.type
_entity.pdbx_description
1 polymer ?
#
loop_
_entity_poly.entity_id
_entity_poly.type
_entity_poly.pdbx_seq_one_letter_code
_entity_poly.pdbx_strand_id
1 'polypeptide(L)'
;RERTRLRIPLLVGDDCIHGYSFWPGATIFPEQLGMAASWDPSGIEAAARATADEVSATGVHWTFSPVLCIARDTRWGRVGETFGEDPHADW
;
A
#
# COMPACT_ATOMS: atom_id res chain seq x y z
N ARG A 1 10.96 10.29 25.42
CA ARG A 1 10.00 10.35 26.56
C ARG A 1 8.84 11.24 26.15
N GLU A 2 7.62 10.71 26.14
CA GLU A 2 6.41 11.40 25.67
C GLU A 2 6.07 12.63 26.52
N ARG A 3 5.76 13.76 25.86
CA ARG A 3 5.69 15.10 26.47
C ARG A 3 4.26 15.62 26.71
N THR A 4 3.21 14.82 26.49
CA THR A 4 1.81 15.27 26.59
C THR A 4 1.20 14.95 27.96
N ARG A 5 0.22 15.76 28.41
CA ARG A 5 -0.44 15.61 29.73
C ARG A 5 -1.13 14.25 29.92
N LEU A 6 -1.80 13.76 28.88
CA LEU A 6 -2.66 12.57 28.95
C LEU A 6 -2.06 11.31 28.35
N ARG A 7 -0.96 11.40 27.60
CA ARG A 7 -0.33 10.24 26.94
C ARG A 7 -1.30 9.42 26.08
N ILE A 8 -2.20 10.09 25.38
CA ILE A 8 -3.02 9.44 24.34
C ILE A 8 -2.06 9.10 23.19
N PRO A 9 -1.94 7.81 22.78
CA PRO A 9 -1.01 7.40 21.75
C PRO A 9 -1.42 7.97 20.39
N LEU A 10 -0.42 8.24 19.54
CA LEU A 10 -0.67 8.59 18.15
C LEU A 10 -0.87 7.32 17.33
N LEU A 11 -1.83 7.38 16.39
CA LEU A 11 -1.87 6.47 15.26
C LEU A 11 -1.06 7.12 14.13
N VAL A 12 0.11 6.55 13.83
CA VAL A 12 1.01 7.07 12.80
C VAL A 12 0.78 6.31 11.49
N GLY A 13 0.51 7.04 10.41
CA GLY A 13 0.32 6.48 9.08
C GLY A 13 1.26 7.07 8.03
N ASP A 14 1.52 6.31 6.97
CA ASP A 14 2.40 6.67 5.84
C ASP A 14 1.91 6.02 4.54
N ASP A 15 2.37 6.48 3.38
CA ASP A 15 2.02 5.88 2.08
C ASP A 15 2.95 4.70 1.77
N CYS A 16 2.52 3.48 2.11
CA CYS A 16 3.22 2.23 1.76
C CYS A 16 2.42 1.50 0.66
N ILE A 17 2.44 2.05 -0.56
CA ILE A 17 1.48 1.75 -1.64
C ILE A 17 1.81 0.45 -2.39
N HIS A 18 3.09 0.16 -2.58
CA HIS A 18 3.60 -1.01 -3.31
C HIS A 18 4.88 -1.56 -2.65
N GLY A 19 4.79 -1.76 -1.33
CA GLY A 19 5.95 -1.94 -0.44
C GLY A 19 6.11 -0.73 0.48
N TYR A 20 7.17 -0.71 1.30
CA TYR A 20 7.45 0.45 2.16
C TYR A 20 8.13 1.56 1.34
N SER A 21 7.31 2.27 0.56
CA SER A 21 7.70 3.16 -0.55
C SER A 21 8.84 4.13 -0.26
N PHE A 22 8.90 4.70 0.95
CA PHE A 22 9.89 5.71 1.31
C PHE A 22 10.98 5.22 2.26
N TRP A 23 10.97 3.94 2.65
CA TRP A 23 11.93 3.40 3.59
C TRP A 23 13.19 2.90 2.87
N PRO A 24 14.39 3.44 3.18
CA PRO A 24 15.63 3.01 2.51
C PRO A 24 15.93 1.53 2.76
N GLY A 25 16.07 0.76 1.68
CA GLY A 25 16.40 -0.67 1.73
C GLY A 25 15.21 -1.59 1.96
N ALA A 26 13.99 -1.06 1.99
CA ALA A 26 12.76 -1.86 1.99
C ALA A 26 12.54 -2.58 0.66
N THR A 27 11.72 -3.63 0.70
CA THR A 27 11.26 -4.32 -0.50
C THR A 27 10.25 -3.45 -1.24
N ILE A 28 10.47 -3.24 -2.54
CA ILE A 28 9.57 -2.49 -3.41
C ILE A 28 8.98 -3.45 -4.44
N PHE A 29 7.67 -3.65 -4.36
CA PHE A 29 6.89 -4.47 -5.28
C PHE A 29 6.49 -3.67 -6.53
N PRO A 30 6.01 -4.33 -7.60
CA PRO A 30 5.36 -3.62 -8.71
C PRO A 30 4.20 -2.74 -8.21
N GLU A 31 3.91 -1.64 -8.90
CA GLU A 31 2.69 -0.87 -8.64
C GLU A 31 1.44 -1.76 -8.79
N GLN A 32 0.31 -1.35 -8.20
CA GLN A 32 -0.90 -2.17 -8.15
C GLN A 32 -1.39 -2.60 -9.54
N LEU A 33 -1.20 -1.78 -10.57
CA LEU A 33 -1.52 -2.14 -11.96
C LEU A 33 -0.63 -3.25 -12.49
N GLY A 34 0.66 -3.23 -12.15
CA GLY A 34 1.61 -4.28 -12.48
C GLY A 34 1.33 -5.58 -11.73
N MET A 35 0.92 -5.48 -10.46
CA MET A 35 0.49 -6.64 -9.68
C MET A 35 -0.81 -7.25 -10.23
N ALA A 36 -1.79 -6.43 -10.64
CA ALA A 36 -3.04 -6.90 -11.24
C ALA A 36 -2.82 -7.73 -12.51
N ALA A 37 -1.80 -7.39 -13.30
CA ALA A 37 -1.44 -8.14 -14.50
C ALA A 37 -1.02 -9.59 -14.23
N SER A 38 -0.74 -9.96 -12.97
CA SER A 38 -0.46 -11.36 -12.58
C SER A 38 -1.71 -12.22 -12.45
N TRP A 39 -2.88 -11.62 -12.18
CA TRP A 39 -4.12 -12.34 -11.82
C TRP A 39 -3.92 -13.33 -10.66
N ASP A 40 -2.98 -13.02 -9.73
CA ASP A 40 -2.65 -13.84 -8.56
C ASP A 40 -2.96 -13.09 -7.26
N PRO A 41 -4.20 -13.20 -6.74
CA PRO A 41 -4.58 -12.61 -5.46
C PRO A 41 -3.71 -13.09 -4.29
N SER A 42 -3.24 -14.35 -4.34
CA SER A 42 -2.42 -14.91 -3.26
C SER A 42 -1.01 -14.29 -3.23
N GLY A 43 -0.44 -13.98 -4.40
CA GLY A 43 0.79 -13.22 -4.53
C GLY A 43 0.66 -11.78 -4.03
N ILE A 44 -0.47 -11.12 -4.32
CA ILE A 44 -0.77 -9.76 -3.83
C ILE A 44 -0.93 -9.76 -2.31
N GLU A 45 -1.65 -10.74 -1.74
CA GLU A 45 -1.78 -10.88 -0.29
C GLU A 45 -0.41 -11.12 0.38
N ALA A 46 0.45 -11.94 -0.22
CA ALA A 46 1.80 -12.18 0.27
C ALA A 46 2.66 -10.90 0.23
N ALA A 47 2.56 -10.11 -0.83
CA ALA A 47 3.24 -8.81 -0.93
C ALA A 47 2.73 -7.82 0.13
N ALA A 48 1.42 -7.78 0.38
CA ALA A 48 0.81 -6.96 1.42
C ALA A 48 1.26 -7.40 2.83
N ARG A 49 1.36 -8.72 3.08
CA ARG A 49 1.89 -9.27 4.33
C ARG A 49 3.34 -8.84 4.57
N ALA A 50 4.20 -9.03 3.57
CA ALA A 50 5.61 -8.63 3.65
C ALA A 50 5.75 -7.12 3.89
N THR A 51 4.93 -6.31 3.22
CA THR A 51 4.89 -4.86 3.45
C THR A 51 4.51 -4.53 4.90
N ALA A 52 3.50 -5.19 5.45
CA ALA A 52 3.09 -4.97 6.84
C ALA A 52 4.18 -5.37 7.85
N ASP A 53 4.92 -6.45 7.59
CA ASP A 53 6.03 -6.89 8.42
C ASP A 53 7.17 -5.85 8.44
N GLU A 54 7.52 -5.27 7.28
CA GLU A 54 8.53 -4.21 7.19
C GLU A 54 8.08 -2.90 7.85
N VAL A 55 6.83 -2.47 7.60
CA VAL A 55 6.29 -1.19 8.10
C VAL A 55 6.06 -1.20 9.61
N SER A 56 5.52 -2.29 10.15
CA SER A 56 5.23 -2.38 11.59
C SER A 56 6.50 -2.36 12.45
N ALA A 57 7.66 -2.68 11.87
CA ALA A 57 8.95 -2.64 12.54
C ALA A 57 9.52 -1.22 12.75
N THR A 58 8.93 -0.19 12.14
CA THR A 58 9.47 1.20 12.15
C THR A 58 8.66 2.18 13.00
N GLY A 59 7.58 1.72 13.63
CA GLY A 59 6.67 2.56 14.43
C GLY A 59 5.55 3.22 13.61
N VAL A 60 5.39 2.84 12.34
CA VAL A 60 4.19 3.13 11.55
C VAL A 60 3.14 2.06 11.84
N HIS A 61 1.89 2.49 12.00
CA HIS A 61 0.77 1.63 12.44
C HIS A 61 -0.25 1.39 11.34
N TRP A 62 -0.24 2.24 10.30
CA TRP A 62 -1.26 2.30 9.26
C TRP A 62 -0.61 2.68 7.93
N THR A 63 -1.01 2.04 6.83
CA THR A 63 -0.66 2.46 5.46
C THR A 63 -1.89 2.99 4.73
N PHE A 64 -1.71 3.98 3.87
CA PHE A 64 -2.76 4.54 3.00
C PHE A 64 -2.97 3.71 1.72
N SER A 65 -3.10 2.40 1.87
CA SER A 65 -3.22 1.39 0.80
C SER A 65 -4.27 0.33 1.21
N PRO A 66 -4.97 -0.35 0.28
CA PRO A 66 -4.86 -0.29 -1.18
C PRO A 66 -5.65 0.86 -1.83
N VAL A 67 -5.35 1.12 -3.11
CA VAL A 67 -6.09 2.08 -3.94
C VAL A 67 -7.11 1.30 -4.77
N LEU A 68 -8.40 1.47 -4.44
CA LEU A 68 -9.52 0.79 -5.11
C LEU A 68 -10.21 1.67 -6.15
N CYS A 69 -9.45 2.58 -6.76
CA CYS A 69 -9.96 3.39 -7.87
C CYS A 69 -9.98 2.54 -9.14
N ILE A 70 -11.05 2.66 -9.95
CA ILE A 70 -11.14 1.99 -11.25
C ILE A 70 -10.61 2.93 -12.35
N ALA A 71 -9.59 2.51 -13.10
CA ALA A 71 -8.94 3.28 -14.16
C ALA A 71 -9.82 3.41 -15.43
N ARG A 72 -10.94 4.14 -15.33
CA ARG A 72 -11.89 4.35 -16.44
C ARG A 72 -11.38 5.25 -17.57
N ASP A 73 -10.40 6.11 -17.27
CA ASP A 73 -9.79 7.02 -18.22
C ASP A 73 -8.26 6.95 -18.07
N THR A 74 -7.59 6.41 -19.08
CA THR A 74 -6.15 6.15 -19.06
C THR A 74 -5.30 7.43 -19.05
N ARG A 75 -5.90 8.60 -19.27
CA ARG A 75 -5.23 9.90 -19.13
C ARG A 75 -5.04 10.30 -17.67
N TRP A 76 -5.71 9.63 -16.73
CA TRP A 76 -5.58 9.94 -15.31
C TRP A 76 -4.16 9.59 -14.81
N GLY A 77 -3.50 10.54 -14.15
CA GLY A 77 -2.09 10.40 -13.75
C GLY A 77 -1.80 9.34 -12.68
N ARG A 78 -2.84 8.70 -12.11
CA ARG A 78 -2.72 7.67 -11.06
C ARG A 78 -3.14 6.28 -11.53
N VAL A 79 -3.23 6.05 -12.84
CA VAL A 79 -3.62 4.74 -13.41
C VAL A 79 -2.73 3.60 -12.91
N GLY A 80 -1.42 3.83 -12.74
CA GLY A 80 -0.48 2.83 -12.22
C GLY A 80 -0.81 2.33 -10.81
N GLU A 81 -1.51 3.15 -10.01
CA GLU A 81 -1.88 2.81 -8.63
C GLU A 81 -3.17 1.98 -8.53
N THR A 82 -3.89 1.75 -9.64
CA THR A 82 -5.15 0.97 -9.63
C THR A 82 -4.89 -0.51 -9.92
N PHE A 83 -5.85 -1.40 -9.65
CA PHE A 83 -5.81 -2.77 -10.20
C PHE A 83 -6.43 -2.89 -11.62
N GLY A 84 -6.63 -1.76 -12.30
CA GLY A 84 -7.09 -1.72 -13.70
C GLY A 84 -8.47 -1.08 -13.88
N GLU A 85 -9.14 -1.43 -14.98
CA GLU A 85 -10.41 -0.82 -15.40
C GLU A 85 -11.65 -1.68 -15.12
N ASP A 86 -11.45 -2.91 -14.63
CA ASP A 86 -12.50 -3.90 -14.39
C ASP A 86 -12.78 -4.01 -12.87
N PRO A 87 -14.03 -3.78 -12.41
CA PRO A 87 -14.40 -3.96 -11.00
C PRO A 87 -14.22 -5.39 -10.49
N HIS A 88 -14.09 -6.40 -11.35
CA HIS A 88 -13.80 -7.78 -10.96
C HIS A 88 -12.32 -8.03 -10.70
N ALA A 89 -11.41 -7.18 -11.20
CA ALA A 89 -9.97 -7.31 -10.99
C ALA A 89 -9.51 -6.69 -9.65
N ASP A 90 -10.36 -5.89 -8.99
CA ASP A 90 -10.10 -5.28 -7.67
C ASP A 90 -10.31 -6.26 -6.48
N TRP A 91 -10.64 -7.55 -6.72
CA TRP A 91 -11.02 -8.54 -5.68
C TRP A 91 -10.37 -9.92 -5.84
#